data_AF-A0A7L0BML5-F1
#
_entry.id   AF-A0A7L0BML5-F1
#
_cell.length_a   1.000
_cell.length_b   1.000
_cell.length_c   1.000
_cell.angle_alpha   90.00
_cell.angle_beta   90.00
_cell.angle_gamma   90.00
#
_symmetry.space_group_name_H-M   'P 1'
#
loop_
_entity.id
_entity.type
_entity.pdbx_description
1 polymer ?
#
loop_
_entity_poly.entity_id
_entity_poly.type
_entity_poly.pdbx_seq_one_letter_code
_entity_poly.pdbx_strand_id
1 'polypeptide(L)'
;SIAILLYLARKFKTPDHWYPSDLQKRARVDEYLSWQHVNIRGKGSKLFLMKVLLPLLTGQPLPPEKLESVTEELNVVLKQFEEKFLQDKPFIAGSEVSLADLVALVELMQPVGAGYNLFEERPKLAEWRRRVEEAVGKQLFQEAHEGILNVKNL
;
A
#
# COMPACT_ATOMS: atom_id res chain seq x y z
N SER A 1 -7.14 -9.64 5.46
CA SER A 1 -6.90 -8.56 6.44
C SER A 1 -8.14 -7.73 6.72
N ILE A 2 -8.88 -7.27 5.69
CA ILE A 2 -9.97 -6.29 5.84
C ILE A 2 -10.98 -6.62 6.95
N ALA A 3 -11.60 -7.81 6.93
CA ALA A 3 -12.60 -8.19 7.92
C ALA A 3 -12.05 -8.16 9.37
N ILE A 4 -10.79 -8.54 9.57
CA ILE A 4 -10.12 -8.50 10.88
C ILE A 4 -9.93 -7.06 11.32
N LEU A 5 -9.41 -6.18 10.46
CA LEU A 5 -9.22 -4.76 10.77
C LEU A 5 -10.54 -4.08 11.17
N LEU A 6 -11.62 -4.35 10.42
CA LEU A 6 -12.95 -3.83 10.73
C LEU A 6 -13.49 -4.38 12.06
N TYR A 7 -13.26 -5.67 12.35
CA TYR A 7 -13.64 -6.27 13.63
C TYR A 7 -12.89 -5.61 14.79
N LEU A 8 -11.57 -5.42 14.67
CA LEU A 8 -10.75 -4.80 15.70
C LEU A 8 -11.18 -3.35 15.95
N ALA A 9 -11.39 -2.56 14.90
CA ALA A 9 -11.86 -1.19 15.02
C ALA A 9 -13.18 -1.09 15.81
N ARG A 10 -14.14 -1.99 15.50
CA ARG A 10 -15.45 -2.03 16.17
C ARG A 10 -15.37 -2.56 17.59
N LYS A 11 -14.66 -3.68 17.80
CA LYS A 11 -14.54 -4.34 19.11
C LYS A 11 -13.86 -3.45 20.14
N PHE A 12 -12.76 -2.81 19.73
CA PHE A 12 -11.93 -2.02 20.63
C PHE A 12 -12.29 -0.54 20.63
N LYS A 13 -13.30 -0.12 19.86
CA LYS A 13 -13.74 1.28 19.74
C LYS A 13 -12.55 2.21 19.47
N THR A 14 -11.75 1.85 18.49
CA THR A 14 -10.58 2.65 18.08
C THR A 14 -11.00 4.07 17.70
N PRO A 15 -10.08 5.06 17.70
CA PRO A 15 -10.38 6.41 17.24
C PRO A 15 -11.15 6.44 15.91
N ASP A 16 -12.14 7.32 15.80
CA ASP A 16 -13.14 7.30 14.71
C ASP A 16 -12.50 7.41 13.33
N HIS A 17 -11.40 8.15 13.18
CA HIS A 17 -10.73 8.33 11.88
C HIS A 17 -10.31 7.02 11.20
N TRP A 18 -10.01 5.95 11.97
CA TRP A 18 -9.61 4.67 11.40
C TRP A 18 -10.73 4.06 10.56
N TYR A 19 -11.95 4.11 11.07
CA TYR A 19 -13.14 3.62 10.40
C TYR A 19 -14.34 4.54 10.71
N PRO A 20 -14.45 5.67 10.00
CA PRO A 20 -15.34 6.78 10.37
C PRO A 20 -16.78 6.37 10.56
N SER A 21 -17.49 7.02 11.49
CA SER A 21 -18.94 6.88 11.64
C SER A 21 -19.73 7.71 10.62
N ASP A 22 -19.14 8.79 10.11
CA ASP A 22 -19.68 9.55 8.97
C ASP A 22 -19.89 8.64 7.76
N LEU A 23 -21.10 8.68 7.21
CA LEU A 23 -21.54 7.76 6.16
C LEU A 23 -20.70 7.89 4.89
N GLN A 24 -20.36 9.12 4.49
CA GLN A 24 -19.64 9.36 3.24
C GLN A 24 -18.16 9.00 3.38
N LYS A 25 -17.51 9.38 4.49
CA LYS A 25 -16.13 8.99 4.78
C LYS A 25 -15.99 7.48 4.90
N ARG A 26 -16.94 6.81 5.58
CA ARG A 26 -16.98 5.34 5.66
C ARG A 26 -17.08 4.70 4.28
N ALA A 27 -17.98 5.20 3.44
CA ALA A 27 -18.13 4.69 2.07
C ALA A 27 -16.84 4.84 1.25
N ARG A 28 -16.05 5.90 1.45
CA ARG A 28 -14.74 6.07 0.80
C ARG A 28 -13.70 5.07 1.31
N VAL A 29 -13.67 4.78 2.60
CA VAL A 29 -12.82 3.72 3.16
C VAL A 29 -13.22 2.37 2.56
N ASP A 30 -14.50 2.02 2.58
CA ASP A 30 -15.01 0.74 2.05
C ASP A 30 -14.78 0.61 0.53
N GLU A 31 -14.94 1.70 -0.24
CA GLU A 31 -14.65 1.77 -1.68
C GLU A 31 -13.19 1.38 -1.94
N TYR A 32 -12.24 2.00 -1.23
CA TYR A 32 -10.82 1.70 -1.38
C TYR A 32 -10.49 0.26 -0.96
N LEU A 33 -10.95 -0.16 0.22
CA LEU A 33 -10.65 -1.50 0.75
C LEU A 33 -11.18 -2.62 -0.15
N SER A 34 -12.29 -2.38 -0.86
CA SER A 34 -12.84 -3.28 -1.87
C SER A 34 -12.02 -3.26 -3.15
N TRP A 35 -11.68 -2.07 -3.66
CA TRP A 35 -10.95 -1.89 -4.91
C TRP A 35 -9.51 -2.42 -4.85
N GLN A 36 -8.81 -2.26 -3.73
CA GLN A 36 -7.37 -2.54 -3.64
C GLN A 36 -7.02 -4.04 -3.87
N HIS A 37 -7.94 -4.97 -3.59
CA HIS A 37 -7.68 -6.40 -3.58
C HIS A 37 -7.06 -6.94 -4.89
N VAL A 38 -7.58 -6.49 -6.03
CA VAL A 38 -7.11 -6.90 -7.37
C VAL A 38 -6.26 -5.83 -8.06
N ASN A 39 -6.12 -4.66 -7.42
CA ASN A 39 -5.35 -3.53 -7.93
C ASN A 39 -4.03 -3.40 -7.16
N ILE A 40 -3.93 -2.48 -6.19
CA ILE A 40 -2.67 -2.23 -5.46
C ILE A 40 -2.06 -3.51 -4.88
N ARG A 41 -2.85 -4.32 -4.16
CA ARG A 41 -2.40 -5.61 -3.63
C ARG A 41 -1.97 -6.55 -4.75
N GLY A 42 -2.87 -6.81 -5.70
CA GLY A 42 -2.64 -7.78 -6.77
C GLY A 42 -1.41 -7.44 -7.64
N LYS A 43 -1.24 -6.17 -8.01
CA LYS A 43 -0.12 -5.71 -8.85
C LYS A 43 1.16 -5.57 -8.05
N GLY A 44 1.09 -5.01 -6.84
CA GLY A 44 2.24 -4.85 -5.97
C GLY A 44 2.86 -6.19 -5.56
N SER A 45 2.03 -7.15 -5.13
CA SER A 45 2.51 -8.49 -4.77
C SER A 45 3.02 -9.28 -5.98
N LYS A 46 2.42 -9.10 -7.17
CA LYS A 46 2.89 -9.73 -8.41
C LYS A 46 4.31 -9.26 -8.76
N LEU A 47 4.58 -7.95 -8.65
CA LEU A 47 5.92 -7.41 -8.87
C LEU A 47 6.92 -7.98 -7.85
N PHE A 48 6.58 -8.00 -6.56
CA PHE A 48 7.45 -8.58 -5.52
C PHE A 48 7.72 -10.07 -5.76
N LEU A 49 6.69 -10.86 -6.07
CA LEU A 49 6.82 -12.28 -6.40
C LEU A 49 7.79 -12.50 -7.57
N MET A 50 7.64 -11.75 -8.66
CA MET A 50 8.44 -11.94 -9.86
C MET A 50 9.85 -11.37 -9.74
N LYS A 51 10.04 -10.27 -9.02
CA LYS A 51 11.35 -9.63 -8.90
C LYS A 51 12.21 -10.21 -7.77
N VAL A 52 11.59 -10.80 -6.75
CA VAL A 52 12.28 -11.27 -5.53
C VAL A 52 12.05 -12.75 -5.28
N LEU A 53 10.82 -13.18 -4.99
CA LEU A 53 10.58 -14.54 -4.48
C LEU A 53 10.89 -15.62 -5.52
N LEU A 54 10.46 -15.45 -6.78
CA LEU A 54 10.74 -16.44 -7.83
C LEU A 54 12.25 -16.59 -8.07
N PRO A 55 13.04 -15.51 -8.27
CA PRO A 55 14.50 -15.63 -8.38
C PRO A 55 15.17 -16.28 -7.16
N LEU A 56 14.71 -16.00 -5.93
CA LEU A 56 15.24 -16.65 -4.73
C LEU A 56 14.95 -18.16 -4.73
N LEU A 57 13.78 -18.58 -5.20
CA LEU A 57 13.39 -20.00 -5.24
C LEU A 57 14.02 -20.77 -6.41
N THR A 58 14.18 -20.14 -7.57
CA THR A 58 14.67 -20.81 -8.80
C THR A 58 16.17 -20.62 -9.02
N GLY A 59 16.79 -19.66 -8.34
CA GLY A 59 18.17 -19.23 -8.58
C GLY A 59 18.36 -18.49 -9.90
N GLN A 60 17.28 -18.11 -10.59
CA GLN A 60 17.34 -17.50 -11.93
C GLN A 60 16.45 -16.25 -12.01
N PRO A 61 16.96 -15.11 -12.49
CA PRO A 61 16.15 -13.92 -12.70
C PRO A 61 15.10 -14.15 -13.79
N LEU A 62 13.98 -13.44 -13.69
CA LEU A 62 12.99 -13.43 -14.76
C LEU A 62 13.46 -12.55 -15.94
N PRO A 63 13.00 -12.84 -17.18
CA PRO A 63 13.27 -12.00 -18.34
C PRO A 63 12.87 -10.53 -18.10
N PRO A 64 13.69 -9.55 -18.53
CA PRO A 64 13.41 -8.12 -18.34
C PRO A 64 12.03 -7.69 -18.85
N GLU A 65 11.62 -8.17 -20.02
CA GLU A 65 10.32 -7.86 -20.64
C GLU A 65 9.12 -8.24 -19.73
N LYS A 66 9.23 -9.36 -19.00
CA LYS A 66 8.20 -9.77 -18.05
C LYS A 66 8.16 -8.84 -16.84
N LEU A 67 9.31 -8.38 -16.36
CA LEU A 67 9.41 -7.45 -15.24
C LEU A 67 8.90 -6.06 -15.62
N GLU A 68 9.20 -5.59 -16.83
CA GLU A 68 8.70 -4.33 -17.37
C GLU A 68 7.17 -4.36 -17.49
N SER A 69 6.61 -5.43 -18.08
CA SER A 69 5.16 -5.59 -18.21
C SER A 69 4.42 -5.51 -16.87
N VAL A 70 4.92 -6.17 -15.82
CA VAL A 70 4.26 -6.10 -14.50
C VAL A 70 4.50 -4.80 -13.76
N THR A 71 5.61 -4.11 -14.04
CA THR A 71 5.87 -2.77 -13.53
C THR A 71 4.89 -1.77 -14.15
N GLU A 72 4.62 -1.89 -15.45
CA GLU A 72 3.65 -1.03 -16.13
C GLU A 72 2.21 -1.28 -15.64
N GLU A 73 1.82 -2.55 -15.42
CA GLU A 73 0.54 -2.87 -14.77
C GLU A 73 0.41 -2.20 -13.39
N LEU A 74 1.49 -2.13 -12.61
CA LEU A 74 1.52 -1.43 -11.32
C LEU A 74 1.40 0.10 -11.52
N ASN A 75 2.12 0.67 -12.48
CA ASN A 75 2.06 2.11 -12.78
C ASN A 75 0.64 2.58 -13.14
N VAL A 76 -0.10 1.79 -13.92
CA VAL A 76 -1.49 2.09 -14.25
C VAL A 76 -2.35 2.20 -12.99
N VAL A 77 -2.24 1.25 -12.04
CA VAL A 77 -3.03 1.30 -10.80
C VAL A 77 -2.54 2.36 -9.82
N LEU A 78 -1.24 2.71 -9.83
CA LEU A 78 -0.71 3.84 -9.07
C LEU A 78 -1.29 5.17 -9.55
N LYS A 79 -1.38 5.35 -10.87
CA LYS A 79 -2.05 6.53 -11.45
C LYS A 79 -3.51 6.60 -11.03
N GLN A 80 -4.24 5.48 -11.11
CA GLN A 80 -5.63 5.42 -10.64
C GLN A 80 -5.75 5.72 -9.14
N PHE A 81 -4.81 5.25 -8.32
CA PHE A 81 -4.76 5.57 -6.90
C PHE A 81 -4.63 7.08 -6.67
N GLU A 82 -3.69 7.73 -7.35
CA GLU A 82 -3.49 9.18 -7.27
C GLU A 82 -4.73 9.96 -7.76
N GLU A 83 -5.29 9.60 -8.91
CA GLU A 83 -6.37 10.38 -9.55
C GLU A 83 -7.76 10.13 -8.93
N LYS A 84 -8.04 8.92 -8.45
CA LYS A 84 -9.36 8.55 -7.91
C LYS A 84 -9.42 8.67 -6.39
N PHE A 85 -8.41 8.17 -5.69
CA PHE A 85 -8.48 7.99 -4.23
C PHE A 85 -7.80 9.13 -3.48
N LEU A 86 -6.52 9.38 -3.75
CA LEU A 86 -5.77 10.41 -3.04
C LEU A 86 -6.16 11.83 -3.48
N GLN A 87 -6.20 12.08 -4.79
CA GLN A 87 -6.46 13.39 -5.39
C GLN A 87 -5.55 14.47 -4.79
N ASP A 88 -6.11 15.59 -4.35
CA ASP A 88 -5.41 16.66 -3.65
C ASP A 88 -5.63 16.63 -2.12
N LYS A 89 -6.13 15.50 -1.60
CA LYS A 89 -6.37 15.32 -0.16
C LYS A 89 -5.11 14.82 0.54
N PRO A 90 -4.97 15.07 1.87
CA PRO A 90 -3.84 14.55 2.61
C PRO A 90 -3.87 13.02 2.78
N PHE A 91 -5.07 12.41 2.83
CA PHE A 91 -5.33 10.98 2.99
C PHE A 91 -6.49 10.51 2.10
N ILE A 92 -6.65 9.20 1.91
CA ILE A 92 -7.63 8.59 1.00
C ILE A 92 -9.07 9.00 1.37
N ALA A 93 -9.41 8.93 2.65
CA ALA A 93 -10.76 9.20 3.14
C ALA A 93 -11.02 10.67 3.52
N GLY A 94 -10.04 11.57 3.35
CA GLY A 94 -10.19 12.98 3.67
C GLY A 94 -8.98 13.57 4.40
N SER A 95 -9.23 14.22 5.53
CA SER A 95 -8.24 15.00 6.29
C SER A 95 -7.41 14.20 7.30
N GLU A 96 -7.84 12.99 7.65
CA GLU A 96 -7.20 12.14 8.66
C GLU A 96 -6.88 10.75 8.09
N VAL A 97 -5.87 10.09 8.68
CA VAL A 97 -5.49 8.73 8.33
C VAL A 97 -6.63 7.75 8.61
N SER A 98 -6.80 6.76 7.73
CA SER A 98 -7.81 5.73 7.88
C SER A 98 -7.25 4.33 7.62
N LEU A 99 -8.07 3.29 7.83
CA LEU A 99 -7.72 1.93 7.44
C LEU A 99 -7.40 1.80 5.94
N ALA A 100 -7.96 2.67 5.09
CA ALA A 100 -7.63 2.69 3.68
C ALA A 100 -6.15 3.04 3.47
N ASP A 101 -5.66 4.07 4.16
CA ASP A 101 -4.27 4.52 4.04
C ASP A 101 -3.28 3.49 4.58
N LEU A 102 -3.61 2.87 5.72
CA LEU A 102 -2.80 1.81 6.32
C LEU A 102 -2.64 0.61 5.38
N VAL A 103 -3.76 0.14 4.81
CA VAL A 103 -3.74 -1.00 3.88
C VAL A 103 -2.99 -0.62 2.60
N ALA A 104 -3.22 0.58 2.07
CA ALA A 104 -2.53 1.05 0.87
C ALA A 104 -1.01 1.05 1.06
N LEU A 105 -0.53 1.64 2.16
CA LEU A 105 0.89 1.84 2.36
C LEU A 105 1.60 0.49 2.55
N VAL A 106 1.06 -0.41 3.36
CA VAL A 106 1.67 -1.75 3.59
C VAL A 106 1.76 -2.54 2.28
N GLU A 107 0.74 -2.49 1.42
CA GLU A 107 0.79 -3.18 0.13
C GLU A 107 1.83 -2.53 -0.82
N LEU A 108 1.99 -1.20 -0.77
CA LEU A 108 3.00 -0.48 -1.56
C LEU A 108 4.44 -0.69 -1.07
N MET A 109 4.65 -1.10 0.18
CA MET A 109 5.97 -1.46 0.68
C MET A 109 6.51 -2.77 0.07
N GLN A 110 5.66 -3.59 -0.55
CA GLN A 110 6.09 -4.79 -1.28
C GLN A 110 6.96 -4.45 -2.50
N PRO A 111 6.49 -3.63 -3.47
CA PRO A 111 7.35 -3.08 -4.51
C PRO A 111 8.63 -2.39 -4.02
N VAL A 112 8.54 -1.62 -2.92
CA VAL A 112 9.73 -0.95 -2.34
C VAL A 112 10.75 -1.97 -1.88
N GLY A 113 10.34 -3.03 -1.15
CA GLY A 113 11.21 -4.13 -0.76
C GLY A 113 11.80 -4.89 -1.96
N ALA A 114 11.10 -4.92 -3.09
CA ALA A 114 11.63 -5.42 -4.37
C ALA A 114 12.62 -4.46 -5.05
N GLY A 115 12.96 -3.33 -4.44
CA GLY A 115 13.81 -2.30 -5.01
C GLY A 115 13.16 -1.58 -6.19
N TYR A 116 11.84 -1.39 -6.16
CA TYR A 116 11.12 -0.47 -7.04
C TYR A 116 10.59 0.70 -6.21
N ASN A 117 11.32 1.82 -6.22
CA ASN A 117 10.94 3.00 -5.44
C ASN A 117 9.90 3.84 -6.19
N LEU A 118 8.64 3.43 -6.11
CA LEU A 118 7.51 4.11 -6.75
C LEU A 118 7.28 5.56 -6.29
N PHE A 119 7.91 5.99 -5.21
CA PHE A 119 7.69 7.33 -4.63
C PHE A 119 8.58 8.42 -5.24
N GLU A 120 9.71 8.06 -5.88
CA GLU A 120 10.67 9.04 -6.44
C GLU A 120 10.05 9.93 -7.52
N GLU A 121 9.23 9.35 -8.40
CA GLU A 121 8.59 10.07 -9.51
C GLU A 121 7.16 10.51 -9.19
N ARG A 122 6.70 10.31 -7.94
CA ARG A 122 5.31 10.54 -7.53
C ARG A 122 5.26 11.42 -6.28
N PRO A 123 5.50 12.74 -6.39
CA PRO A 123 5.64 13.63 -5.24
C PRO A 123 4.39 13.65 -4.35
N LYS A 124 3.18 13.52 -4.92
CA LYS A 124 1.93 13.41 -4.14
C LYS A 124 1.92 12.15 -3.27
N LEU A 125 2.35 11.01 -3.82
CA LEU A 125 2.47 9.76 -3.07
C LEU A 125 3.59 9.81 -2.04
N ALA A 126 4.74 10.39 -2.37
CA ALA A 126 5.85 10.53 -1.43
C ALA A 126 5.42 11.32 -0.19
N GLU A 127 4.72 12.43 -0.40
CA GLU A 127 4.22 13.27 0.68
C GLU A 127 3.04 12.61 1.43
N TRP A 128 2.14 11.90 0.74
CA TRP A 128 1.12 11.06 1.41
C TRP A 128 1.75 9.98 2.28
N ARG A 129 2.75 9.25 1.77
CA ARG A 129 3.50 8.24 2.54
C ARG A 129 4.08 8.85 3.80
N ARG A 130 4.75 10.00 3.70
CA ARG A 130 5.34 10.70 4.85
C ARG A 130 4.28 11.01 5.92
N ARG A 131 3.09 11.47 5.51
CA ARG A 131 1.98 11.73 6.43
C ARG A 131 1.45 10.48 7.10
N VAL A 132 1.33 9.37 6.36
CA VAL A 132 0.87 8.09 6.93
C VAL A 132 1.91 7.49 7.88
N GLU A 133 3.20 7.53 7.53
CA GLU A 133 4.30 7.09 8.41
C GLU A 133 4.32 7.89 9.73
N GLU A 134 4.13 9.20 9.65
CA GLU A 134 4.03 10.05 10.85
C GLU A 134 2.81 9.69 11.71
N ALA A 135 1.65 9.46 11.08
CA ALA A 135 0.41 9.13 11.79
C ALA A 135 0.43 7.74 12.45
N VAL A 136 1.14 6.77 11.85
CA VAL A 136 1.34 5.42 12.41
C VAL A 136 2.43 5.41 13.48
N GLY A 137 3.43 6.28 13.33
CA GLY A 137 4.64 6.32 14.15
C GLY A 137 5.82 5.64 13.46
N LYS A 138 6.90 6.39 13.27
CA LYS A 138 8.08 5.98 12.48
C LYS A 138 8.74 4.70 12.98
N GLN A 139 8.87 4.54 14.30
CA GLN A 139 9.46 3.33 14.89
C GLN A 139 8.64 2.09 14.55
N LEU A 140 7.32 2.13 14.80
CA LEU A 140 6.42 1.03 14.49
C LEU A 140 6.40 0.73 12.98
N PHE A 141 6.41 1.78 12.14
CA PHE A 141 6.51 1.61 10.70
C PHE A 141 7.78 0.87 10.30
N GLN A 142 8.94 1.23 10.86
CA GLN A 142 10.20 0.57 10.57
C GLN A 142 10.20 -0.89 11.04
N GLU A 143 9.77 -1.13 12.29
CA GLU A 143 9.68 -2.49 12.87
C GLU A 143 8.79 -3.40 12.02
N ALA A 144 7.61 -2.93 11.61
CA ALA A 144 6.67 -3.71 10.81
C ALA A 144 7.20 -4.06 9.40
N HIS A 145 8.13 -3.26 8.86
CA HIS A 145 8.68 -3.44 7.51
C HIS A 145 10.12 -4.00 7.50
N GLU A 146 10.71 -4.32 8.64
CA GLU A 146 12.09 -4.82 8.74
C GLU A 146 12.32 -6.04 7.84
N GLY A 147 11.44 -7.04 7.92
CA GLY A 147 11.57 -8.27 7.15
C GLY A 147 11.51 -8.06 5.63
N ILE A 148 10.60 -7.17 5.17
CA ILE A 148 10.43 -6.95 3.73
C ILE A 148 11.53 -6.07 3.13
N LEU A 149 12.05 -5.11 3.90
CA LEU A 149 13.14 -4.24 3.47
C LEU A 149 14.49 -4.98 3.44
N ASN A 150 14.63 -6.05 4.24
CA ASN A 150 15.83 -6.88 4.30
C ASN A 150 15.73 -8.19 3.51
N VAL A 151 14.71 -8.36 2.66
CA VAL A 151 14.46 -9.63 1.94
C VAL A 151 15.64 -10.09 1.07
N LYS A 152 16.48 -9.17 0.58
CA LYS A 152 17.67 -9.49 -0.22
C LYS A 152 18.83 -10.05 0.59
N ASN A 153 18.75 -9.98 1.92
CA ASN A 153 19.73 -10.54 2.85
C ASN A 153 19.34 -11.94 3.35
N LEU A 154 18.21 -12.49 2.86
CA LEU A 154 17.75 -13.86 3.08
C LEU A 154 18.30 -14.79 1.99
#